data_AF-A0A9R0A649-F1
#
_entry.id   AF-A0A9R0A649-F1
#
_cell.length_a   1.000
_cell.length_b   1.000
_cell.length_c   1.000
_cell.angle_alpha   90.00
_cell.angle_beta   90.00
_cell.angle_gamma   90.00
#
_symmetry.space_group_name_H-M   'P 1'
#
loop_
_entity.id
_entity.type
_entity.pdbx_description
1 polymer ?
#
loop_
_entity_poly.entity_id
_entity_poly.type
_entity_poly.pdbx_seq_one_letter_code
_entity_poly.pdbx_strand_id
1 'polypeptide(L)'
;MSGGSETAVAHELQDSRSGPEKEGRTWSSTQTSISTTEGESDAELHAFIKMRNKVNKDTEEWEKLNYDIHTLRCARKDVCIRWKKILLQLGYQKEADSLLTVNRQTVLSDWENMEKAREFLQIVSEETVLFPRGLSNSERYIFVMDRLVSLDSAEDFVRLAKEKYPRIES
;
A
#
# COMPACT_ATOMS: atom_id res chain seq x y z
N MET A 1 -84.48 14.29 -6.36
CA MET A 1 -83.89 13.35 -7.34
C MET A 1 -82.39 13.54 -7.21
N SER A 2 -81.74 12.83 -6.29
CA SER A 2 -81.20 11.48 -6.43
C SER A 2 -79.80 11.48 -7.07
N GLY A 3 -78.89 10.80 -6.37
CA GLY A 3 -77.47 10.57 -6.67
C GLY A 3 -76.68 10.86 -5.40
N GLY A 4 -76.49 9.92 -4.45
CA GLY A 4 -75.89 8.59 -4.62
C GLY A 4 -74.36 8.76 -4.63
N SER A 5 -73.50 8.15 -3.81
CA SER A 5 -73.54 6.95 -2.96
C SER A 5 -72.38 7.12 -1.94
N GLU A 6 -72.47 6.70 -0.67
CA GLU A 6 -72.02 5.37 -0.16
C GLU A 6 -70.69 4.92 -0.78
N THR A 7 -69.59 4.64 -0.04
CA THR A 7 -69.50 3.72 1.09
C THR A 7 -68.25 3.98 1.96
N ALA A 8 -68.40 3.74 3.26
CA ALA A 8 -67.32 3.55 4.20
C ALA A 8 -66.82 2.09 4.15
N VAL A 9 -65.50 1.90 4.20
CA VAL A 9 -64.87 0.64 4.61
C VAL A 9 -63.81 0.99 5.65
N ALA A 10 -64.01 0.47 6.86
CA ALA A 10 -63.07 0.49 7.97
C ALA A 10 -62.12 -0.72 7.92
N HIS A 11 -61.18 -0.76 8.87
CA HIS A 11 -60.22 -1.83 9.22
C HIS A 11 -58.92 -1.84 8.38
N GLU A 12 -57.69 -1.88 8.92
CA GLU A 12 -57.16 -2.34 10.22
C GLU A 12 -55.91 -1.55 10.64
N LEU A 13 -55.70 -1.45 11.95
CA LEU A 13 -54.43 -1.17 12.60
C LEU A 13 -53.48 -2.38 12.45
N GLN A 14 -52.23 -2.15 12.05
CA GLN A 14 -51.10 -2.93 12.55
C GLN A 14 -49.86 -2.05 12.70
N ASP A 15 -49.59 -1.76 13.97
CA ASP A 15 -48.31 -1.32 14.52
C ASP A 15 -47.27 -2.44 14.33
N SER A 16 -46.12 -2.13 13.76
CA SER A 16 -44.91 -2.96 13.84
C SER A 16 -43.67 -2.14 13.47
N ARG A 17 -43.23 -1.36 14.46
CA ARG A 17 -41.84 -1.35 14.97
C ARG A 17 -40.75 -1.61 13.94
N SER A 18 -40.11 -0.53 13.50
CA SER A 18 -38.81 -0.54 12.85
C SER A 18 -37.78 -1.24 13.74
N GLY A 19 -37.33 -2.43 13.37
CA GLY A 19 -36.15 -3.08 13.95
C GLY A 19 -34.94 -2.89 13.04
N PRO A 20 -33.78 -2.47 13.57
CA PRO A 20 -32.51 -2.69 12.91
C PRO A 20 -31.75 -3.78 13.67
N GLU A 21 -31.84 -5.01 13.19
CA GLU A 21 -31.00 -6.12 13.66
C GLU A 21 -30.94 -7.17 12.51
N LYS A 22 -29.81 -7.67 11.99
CA LYS A 22 -28.43 -7.73 12.46
C LYS A 22 -27.45 -7.87 11.29
N GLU A 23 -26.23 -7.38 11.54
CA GLU A 23 -24.97 -8.10 11.34
C GLU A 23 -24.66 -8.71 9.96
N GLY A 24 -24.07 -7.87 9.11
CA GLY A 24 -23.07 -8.28 8.12
C GLY A 24 -21.68 -7.80 8.57
N ARG A 25 -21.14 -8.38 9.63
CA ARG A 25 -19.75 -8.17 10.06
C ARG A 25 -18.84 -9.00 9.15
N THR A 26 -18.10 -8.36 8.24
CA THR A 26 -16.83 -8.82 7.62
C THR A 26 -16.56 -7.90 6.41
N TRP A 27 -15.63 -6.97 6.37
CA TRP A 27 -14.38 -6.82 7.09
C TRP A 27 -14.25 -5.37 7.58
N SER A 28 -14.09 -5.20 8.89
CA SER A 28 -13.22 -4.13 9.37
C SER A 28 -11.84 -4.45 8.84
N SER A 29 -11.52 -3.94 7.64
CA SER A 29 -10.13 -3.84 7.23
C SER A 29 -9.53 -2.88 8.24
N THR A 30 -8.94 -3.45 9.28
CA THR A 30 -8.14 -2.74 10.26
C THR A 30 -7.26 -1.82 9.46
N GLN A 31 -7.62 -0.53 9.47
CA GLN A 31 -6.73 0.55 9.13
C GLN A 31 -5.67 0.48 10.22
N THR A 32 -4.75 -0.47 10.10
CA THR A 32 -3.44 -0.36 10.70
C THR A 32 -2.86 0.82 9.97
N SER A 33 -2.95 1.96 10.64
CA SER A 33 -2.48 3.28 10.26
C SER A 33 -0.97 3.22 10.04
N ILE A 34 -0.54 2.60 8.95
CA ILE A 34 0.71 2.96 8.31
C ILE A 34 0.35 4.23 7.57
N SER A 35 0.76 5.36 8.13
CA SER A 35 0.69 6.67 7.50
C SER A 35 1.43 6.62 6.15
N THR A 36 0.73 6.23 5.09
CA THR A 36 1.22 6.24 3.72
C THR A 36 1.04 7.63 3.16
N THR A 37 2.14 8.36 2.94
CA THR A 37 2.12 9.59 2.16
C THR A 37 2.07 9.24 0.67
N GLU A 38 0.87 9.36 0.12
CA GLU A 38 0.31 8.83 -1.13
C GLU A 38 0.71 9.55 -2.44
N GLY A 39 1.65 10.50 -2.44
CA GLY A 39 1.76 11.47 -3.53
C GLY A 39 2.21 10.96 -4.91
N GLU A 40 3.29 10.15 -4.98
CA GLU A 40 3.94 9.81 -6.26
C GLU A 40 4.26 8.31 -6.40
N SER A 41 4.56 7.63 -5.29
CA SER A 41 4.93 6.20 -5.25
C SER A 41 3.79 5.23 -5.60
N ASP A 42 2.56 5.72 -5.71
CA ASP A 42 1.36 4.89 -5.78
C ASP A 42 0.69 4.92 -7.16
N ALA A 43 1.35 5.46 -8.19
CA ALA A 43 0.76 5.63 -9.52
C ALA A 43 0.16 4.33 -10.10
N GLU A 44 0.85 3.20 -9.97
CA GLU A 44 0.38 1.89 -10.44
C GLU A 44 -0.83 1.37 -9.64
N LEU A 45 -0.79 1.48 -8.31
CA LEU A 45 -1.91 1.06 -7.45
C LEU A 45 -3.13 1.97 -7.65
N HIS A 46 -2.92 3.28 -7.78
CA HIS A 46 -3.95 4.23 -8.15
C HIS A 46 -4.54 3.91 -9.52
N ALA A 47 -3.72 3.53 -10.50
CA ALA A 47 -4.19 3.11 -11.82
C ALA A 47 -5.08 1.86 -11.71
N PHE A 48 -4.67 0.83 -10.96
CA PHE A 48 -5.49 -0.37 -10.72
C PHE A 48 -6.78 -0.06 -9.97
N ILE A 49 -6.74 0.78 -8.92
CA ILE A 49 -7.94 1.22 -8.19
C ILE A 49 -8.90 1.96 -9.13
N LYS A 50 -8.37 2.88 -9.96
CA LYS A 50 -9.17 3.64 -10.93
C LYS A 50 -9.79 2.73 -11.98
N MET A 51 -9.06 1.72 -12.45
CA MET A 51 -9.58 0.73 -13.40
C MET A 51 -10.69 -0.10 -12.74
N ARG A 52 -10.46 -0.63 -11.54
CA ARG A 52 -11.43 -1.42 -10.77
C ARG A 52 -12.73 -0.67 -10.49
N ASN A 53 -12.65 0.63 -10.19
CA ASN A 53 -13.82 1.47 -9.95
C ASN A 53 -14.68 1.70 -11.21
N LYS A 54 -14.16 1.43 -12.40
CA LYS A 54 -14.90 1.54 -13.68
C LYS A 54 -15.54 0.22 -14.13
N VAL A 55 -15.12 -0.91 -13.56
CA VAL A 55 -15.61 -2.25 -13.92
C VAL A 55 -16.77 -2.63 -12.98
N ASN A 56 -17.76 -3.34 -13.49
CA ASN A 56 -18.88 -3.82 -12.69
C ASN A 56 -18.41 -4.89 -11.68
N LYS A 57 -18.90 -4.84 -10.45
CA LYS A 57 -18.45 -5.70 -9.34
C LYS A 57 -18.74 -7.19 -9.55
N ASP A 58 -19.71 -7.51 -10.38
CA ASP A 58 -20.16 -8.88 -10.62
C ASP A 58 -19.38 -9.56 -11.77
N THR A 59 -18.27 -8.97 -12.23
CA THR A 59 -17.47 -9.52 -13.33
C THR A 59 -16.16 -10.12 -12.84
N GLU A 60 -15.67 -11.13 -13.55
CA GLU A 60 -14.37 -11.76 -13.29
C GLU A 60 -13.23 -10.75 -13.37
N GLU A 61 -13.32 -9.75 -14.25
CA GLU A 61 -12.32 -8.69 -14.36
C GLU A 61 -12.25 -7.82 -13.10
N TRP A 62 -13.38 -7.57 -12.42
CA TRP A 62 -13.37 -6.83 -11.15
C TRP A 62 -12.70 -7.64 -10.04
N GLU A 63 -13.01 -8.94 -9.96
CA GLU A 63 -12.38 -9.84 -8.99
C GLU A 63 -10.88 -9.95 -9.23
N LYS A 64 -10.45 -10.09 -10.49
CA LYS A 64 -9.05 -10.09 -10.88
C LYS A 64 -8.35 -8.80 -10.48
N LEU A 65 -8.95 -7.64 -10.75
CA LEU A 65 -8.38 -6.36 -10.34
C LEU A 65 -8.27 -6.23 -8.82
N ASN A 66 -9.24 -6.75 -8.07
CA ASN A 66 -9.17 -6.75 -6.61
C ASN A 66 -8.03 -7.66 -6.09
N TYR A 67 -7.86 -8.84 -6.69
CA TYR A 67 -6.74 -9.73 -6.40
C TYR A 67 -5.38 -9.10 -6.73
N ASP A 68 -5.25 -8.46 -7.90
CA ASP A 68 -4.01 -7.80 -8.33
C ASP A 68 -3.66 -6.64 -7.39
N ILE A 69 -4.64 -5.83 -6.99
CA ILE A 69 -4.49 -4.75 -6.00
C ILE A 69 -4.02 -5.28 -4.65
N HIS A 70 -4.61 -6.39 -4.19
CA HIS A 70 -4.22 -7.03 -2.94
C HIS A 70 -2.79 -7.55 -3.01
N THR A 71 -2.45 -8.26 -4.09
CA THR A 71 -1.11 -8.82 -4.34
C THR A 71 -0.06 -7.72 -4.38
N LEU A 72 -0.32 -6.61 -5.08
CA LEU A 72 0.56 -5.46 -5.15
C LEU A 72 0.79 -4.83 -3.77
N ARG A 73 -0.26 -4.69 -2.96
CA ARG A 73 -0.17 -4.18 -1.58
C ARG A 73 0.66 -5.09 -0.68
N CYS A 74 0.45 -6.41 -0.75
CA CYS A 74 1.24 -7.37 0.02
C CYS A 74 2.71 -7.32 -0.38
N ALA A 75 3.00 -7.35 -1.69
CA ALA A 75 4.37 -7.29 -2.18
C ALA A 75 5.10 -6.03 -1.68
N ARG A 76 4.46 -4.86 -1.72
CA ARG A 76 5.03 -3.61 -1.19
C ARG A 76 5.23 -3.61 0.32
N LYS A 77 4.27 -4.15 1.08
CA LYS A 77 4.41 -4.33 2.53
C LYS A 77 5.61 -5.22 2.84
N ASP A 78 5.80 -6.30 2.09
CA ASP A 78 6.93 -7.20 2.29
C ASP A 78 8.28 -6.52 2.03
N VAL A 79 8.39 -5.71 0.97
CA VAL A 79 9.62 -4.93 0.73
C VAL A 79 9.88 -3.99 1.91
N CYS A 80 8.86 -3.25 2.36
CA CYS A 80 8.96 -2.34 3.49
C CYS A 80 9.41 -3.05 4.78
N ILE A 81 8.81 -4.21 5.10
CA ILE A 81 9.17 -5.02 6.26
C ILE A 81 10.63 -5.47 6.18
N ARG A 82 11.09 -5.93 5.00
CA ARG A 82 12.47 -6.40 4.83
C ARG A 82 13.48 -5.26 4.96
N TRP A 83 13.20 -4.11 4.35
CA TRP A 83 14.01 -2.90 4.53
C TRP A 83 14.08 -2.48 5.99
N LYS A 84 12.93 -2.45 6.68
CA LYS A 84 12.88 -2.14 8.12
C LYS A 84 13.77 -3.08 8.93
N LYS A 85 13.73 -4.39 8.67
CA LYS A 85 14.57 -5.38 9.35
C LYS A 85 16.08 -5.12 9.18
N ILE A 86 16.50 -4.63 8.01
CA ILE A 86 17.91 -4.26 7.77
C ILE A 86 18.25 -2.97 8.53
N LEU A 87 17.41 -1.94 8.43
CA LEU A 87 17.60 -0.67 9.14
C LEU A 87 17.71 -0.88 10.67
N LEU A 88 16.88 -1.76 11.23
CA LEU A 88 16.95 -2.11 12.65
C LEU A 88 18.29 -2.78 13.01
N GLN A 89 18.83 -3.66 12.14
CA GLN A 89 20.13 -4.30 12.36
C GLN A 89 21.30 -3.32 12.26
N LEU A 90 21.17 -2.26 11.45
CA LEU A 90 22.13 -1.15 11.40
C LEU A 90 22.07 -0.23 12.63
N GLY A 91 21.07 -0.38 13.50
CA GLY A 91 20.93 0.40 14.72
C GLY A 91 19.85 1.49 14.68
N TYR A 92 19.12 1.65 13.57
CA TYR A 92 18.04 2.65 13.44
C TYR A 92 16.74 2.25 14.14
N GLN A 93 16.81 1.93 15.44
CA GLN A 93 15.67 1.42 16.21
C GLN A 93 14.50 2.42 16.29
N LYS A 94 14.79 3.73 16.31
CA LYS A 94 13.79 4.79 16.44
C LYS A 94 13.47 5.46 15.11
N GLU A 95 14.43 5.46 14.19
CA GLU A 95 14.38 6.21 12.94
C GLU A 95 13.95 5.35 11.75
N ALA A 96 13.94 4.01 11.86
CA ALA A 96 13.64 3.14 10.73
C ALA A 96 12.30 3.46 10.05
N ASP A 97 11.25 3.76 10.83
CA ASP A 97 9.95 4.14 10.26
C ASP A 97 10.04 5.49 9.54
N SER A 98 10.73 6.48 10.12
CA SER A 98 10.95 7.78 9.49
C SER A 98 11.73 7.65 8.18
N LEU A 99 12.78 6.84 8.17
CA LEU A 99 13.62 6.57 7.00
C LEU A 99 12.82 5.93 5.87
N LEU A 100 11.82 5.09 6.16
CA LEU A 100 10.97 4.45 5.14
C LEU A 100 9.85 5.35 4.62
N THR A 101 9.62 6.49 5.29
CA THR A 101 8.62 7.50 4.90
C THR A 101 9.21 8.72 4.20
N VAL A 102 10.54 8.80 4.05
CA VAL A 102 11.19 9.94 3.38
C VAL A 102 10.66 10.08 1.95
N ASN A 103 10.35 11.32 1.60
CA ASN A 103 9.85 11.69 0.28
C ASN A 103 10.73 12.77 -0.35
N ARG A 104 10.51 13.03 -1.63
CA ARG A 104 11.20 14.05 -2.42
C ARG A 104 11.13 15.45 -1.79
N GLN A 105 10.07 15.77 -1.03
CA GLN A 105 9.89 17.06 -0.36
C GLN A 105 10.75 17.18 0.91
N THR A 106 11.06 16.06 1.56
CA THR A 106 11.91 16.00 2.77
C THR A 106 13.40 15.92 2.46
N VAL A 107 13.77 15.50 1.24
CA VAL A 107 15.15 15.52 0.76
C VAL A 107 15.45 16.93 0.25
N LEU A 108 15.87 17.79 1.18
CA LEU A 108 16.39 19.11 0.85
C LEU A 108 17.70 18.94 0.07
N SER A 109 17.63 19.22 -1.22
CA SER A 109 18.64 19.93 -2.01
C SER A 109 20.02 19.34 -2.29
N ASP A 110 20.36 18.09 -1.97
CA ASP A 110 21.66 17.52 -2.39
C ASP A 110 21.49 16.36 -3.37
N TRP A 111 21.33 16.70 -4.65
CA TRP A 111 21.42 15.75 -5.77
C TRP A 111 22.80 15.09 -5.87
N GLU A 112 23.78 15.57 -5.10
CA GLU A 112 25.15 15.07 -5.04
C GLU A 112 25.19 13.56 -4.70
N ASN A 113 24.33 13.11 -3.78
CA ASN A 113 24.29 11.72 -3.35
C ASN A 113 23.32 10.84 -4.16
N MET A 114 22.51 11.44 -5.03
CA MET A 114 21.43 10.73 -5.71
C MET A 114 21.95 9.72 -6.74
N GLU A 115 23.05 10.03 -7.45
CA GLU A 115 23.67 9.07 -8.37
C GLU A 115 24.26 7.89 -7.60
N LYS A 116 24.98 8.14 -6.50
CA LYS A 116 25.50 7.07 -5.64
C LYS A 116 24.37 6.23 -5.01
N ALA A 117 23.27 6.87 -4.63
CA ALA A 117 22.08 6.19 -4.13
C ALA A 117 21.42 5.30 -5.21
N ARG A 118 21.39 5.75 -6.46
CA ARG A 118 20.91 4.97 -7.59
C ARG A 118 21.78 3.74 -7.83
N GLU A 119 23.10 3.90 -7.79
CA GLU A 119 24.06 2.79 -7.92
C GLU A 119 23.83 1.75 -6.82
N PHE A 120 23.78 2.15 -5.55
CA PHE A 120 23.53 1.21 -4.45
C PHE A 120 22.17 0.54 -4.55
N LEU A 121 21.13 1.29 -4.93
CA LEU A 121 19.81 0.71 -5.11
C LEU A 121 19.78 -0.29 -6.26
N GLN A 122 20.50 -0.01 -7.35
CA GLN A 122 20.65 -0.92 -8.47
C GLN A 122 21.33 -2.22 -8.02
N ILE A 123 22.47 -2.12 -7.31
CA ILE A 123 23.17 -3.28 -6.73
C ILE A 123 22.22 -4.09 -5.83
N VAL A 124 21.48 -3.43 -4.93
CA VAL A 124 20.52 -4.11 -4.07
C VAL A 124 19.42 -4.79 -4.90
N SER A 125 18.92 -4.17 -5.96
CA SER A 125 17.87 -4.75 -6.80
C SER A 125 18.35 -5.94 -7.62
N GLU A 126 19.59 -5.91 -8.09
CA GLU A 126 20.20 -6.95 -8.91
C GLU A 126 20.67 -8.12 -8.06
N GLU A 127 21.31 -7.86 -6.93
CA GLU A 127 21.97 -8.90 -6.12
C GLU A 127 21.10 -9.46 -4.99
N THR A 128 19.94 -8.87 -4.73
CA THR A 128 19.04 -9.32 -3.66
C THR A 128 17.64 -9.62 -4.16
N VAL A 129 16.89 -10.39 -3.37
CA VAL A 129 15.46 -10.64 -3.58
C VAL A 129 14.57 -9.63 -2.85
N LEU A 130 15.13 -8.52 -2.34
CA LEU A 130 14.36 -7.50 -1.61
C LEU A 130 13.19 -6.97 -2.44
N PHE A 131 13.39 -6.85 -3.76
CA PHE A 131 12.36 -6.42 -4.70
C PHE A 131 11.79 -7.62 -5.46
N PRO A 132 10.47 -7.87 -5.34
CA PRO A 132 9.78 -8.79 -6.24
C PRO A 132 10.02 -8.42 -7.71
N ARG A 133 10.22 -9.43 -8.56
CA ARG A 133 10.45 -9.23 -10.00
C ARG A 133 9.26 -8.47 -10.61
N GLY A 134 9.54 -7.38 -11.33
CA GLY A 134 8.53 -6.60 -12.04
C GLY A 134 7.94 -5.39 -11.27
N LEU A 135 8.33 -5.15 -10.01
CA LEU A 135 7.93 -3.91 -9.33
C LEU A 135 8.86 -2.76 -9.73
N SER A 136 8.33 -1.79 -10.49
CA SER A 136 8.97 -0.50 -10.79
C SER A 136 9.03 0.46 -9.60
N ASN A 137 8.64 0.01 -8.40
CA ASN A 137 8.55 0.82 -7.18
C ASN A 137 9.92 1.10 -6.53
N SER A 138 11.03 1.00 -7.28
CA SER A 138 12.38 1.30 -6.80
C SER A 138 12.56 2.79 -6.50
N GLU A 139 11.84 3.68 -7.19
CA GLU A 139 12.01 5.13 -7.07
C GLU A 139 11.84 5.67 -5.65
N ARG A 140 10.90 5.14 -4.86
CA ARG A 140 10.73 5.54 -3.45
C ARG A 140 11.93 5.19 -2.57
N TYR A 141 12.60 4.08 -2.90
CA TYR A 141 13.73 3.58 -2.14
C TYR A 141 15.02 4.29 -2.52
N ILE A 142 15.04 5.04 -3.62
CA ILE A 142 16.14 5.96 -3.96
C ILE A 142 16.28 7.00 -2.84
N PHE A 143 15.18 7.60 -2.37
CA PHE A 143 15.25 8.60 -1.29
C PHE A 143 15.71 8.00 0.05
N VAL A 144 15.33 6.75 0.33
CA VAL A 144 15.83 6.03 1.51
C VAL A 144 17.33 5.78 1.37
N MET A 145 17.78 5.34 0.19
CA MET A 145 19.19 5.07 -0.07
C MET A 145 20.03 6.34 -0.05
N ASP A 146 19.53 7.44 -0.62
CA ASP A 146 20.16 8.76 -0.57
C ASP A 146 20.39 9.23 0.87
N ARG A 147 19.40 9.00 1.74
CA ARG A 147 19.56 9.29 3.16
C ARG A 147 20.60 8.39 3.82
N LEU A 148 20.66 7.11 3.46
CA LEU A 148 21.69 6.19 3.96
C LEU A 148 23.09 6.56 3.47
N VAL A 149 23.23 7.07 2.24
CA VAL A 149 24.51 7.59 1.72
C VAL A 149 24.95 8.80 2.54
N SER A 150 24.04 9.72 2.82
CA SER A 150 24.30 10.90 3.66
C SER A 150 24.67 10.54 5.11
N LEU A 151 24.26 9.35 5.58
CA LEU A 151 24.55 8.82 6.92
C LEU A 151 25.73 7.83 6.91
N ASP A 152 26.45 7.70 5.79
CA ASP A 152 27.57 6.76 5.60
C ASP A 152 27.22 5.30 5.95
N SER A 153 25.96 4.91 5.73
CA SER A 153 25.43 3.58 6.10
C SER A 153 24.91 2.78 4.91
N ALA A 154 25.02 3.32 3.69
CA ALA A 154 24.53 2.68 2.47
C ALA A 154 25.30 1.38 2.15
N GLU A 155 26.62 1.36 2.30
CA GLU A 155 27.45 0.18 2.05
C GLU A 155 27.12 -0.97 3.02
N ASP A 156 26.97 -0.64 4.31
CA ASP A 156 26.56 -1.60 5.33
C ASP A 156 25.15 -2.13 5.08
N PHE A 157 24.23 -1.27 4.61
CA PHE A 157 22.90 -1.68 4.19
C PHE A 157 22.97 -2.70 3.04
N VAL A 158 23.74 -2.41 1.98
CA VAL A 158 23.90 -3.31 0.84
C VAL A 158 24.51 -4.65 1.28
N ARG A 159 25.53 -4.61 2.14
CA ARG A 159 26.16 -5.82 2.70
C ARG A 159 25.15 -6.70 3.45
N LEU A 160 24.37 -6.10 4.35
CA LEU A 160 23.32 -6.82 5.10
C LEU A 160 22.19 -7.32 4.18
N ALA A 161 21.82 -6.54 3.16
CA ALA A 161 20.81 -6.94 2.19
C ALA A 161 21.24 -8.20 1.42
N LYS A 162 22.51 -8.26 0.99
CA LYS A 162 23.11 -9.41 0.32
C LYS A 162 23.20 -10.64 1.23
N GLU A 163 23.54 -10.45 2.50
CA GLU A 163 23.61 -11.54 3.48
C GLU A 163 22.23 -12.13 3.80
N LYS A 164 21.21 -11.27 4.03
CA LYS A 164 19.88 -11.70 4.50
C LYS A 164 18.94 -12.08 3.38
N TYR A 165 19.11 -11.52 2.20
CA TYR A 165 18.23 -11.70 1.04
C TYR A 165 19.01 -11.97 -0.24
N PRO A 166 19.93 -12.95 -0.25
CA PRO A 166 20.74 -13.22 -1.43
C PRO A 166 19.84 -13.59 -2.62
N ARG A 167 20.16 -13.06 -3.81
CA ARG A 167 19.62 -13.61 -5.04
C ARG A 167 20.33 -14.93 -5.32
N ILE A 168 19.63 -16.03 -5.08
CA ILE A 168 20.09 -17.35 -5.52
C ILE A 168 19.97 -17.34 -7.04
N GLU A 169 21.09 -17.23 -7.75
CA GLU A 169 21.15 -17.62 -9.16
C GLU A 169 20.79 -19.10 -9.23
N SER A 170 19.63 -19.41 -9.83
CA SER A 170 19.26 -20.76 -10.28
C SER A 170 19.66 -20.93 -11.73
#